data_AF-A0A3D2EX32-F1
#
_entry.id   AF-A0A3D2EX32-F1
#
_cell.length_a   1.000
_cell.length_b   1.000
_cell.length_c   1.000
_cell.angle_alpha   90.00
_cell.angle_beta   90.00
_cell.angle_gamma   90.00
#
_symmetry.space_group_name_H-M   'P 1'
#
loop_
_entity.id
_entity.type
_entity.pdbx_description
1 polymer ?
#
loop_
_entity_poly.entity_id
_entity_poly.type
_entity_poly.pdbx_seq_one_letter_code
_entity_poly.pdbx_strand_id
1 'polypeptide(L)'
;MPIEPIKIPQNVQVEDKLIGPITLKQVIICLVGGGTSFVIWNIFQKMGYVNIIFLVIALLPLIVSAAFAFVKVHGLSLLKIILLVIEKNQKPFKRSFGPRTGISINIKTYFHTQDYDKTSTTSGVGVDKFEKLSSLLDEGNPLDEKQDSAKDGSDGAPAKPVDPSKVSVDQPEGDHKPTVDGVKPPDGSPETTESSEVVRDISSPSKQ
;
A
#
# COMPACT_ATOMS: atom_id res chain seq x y z
N MET A 1 -4.51 -31.55 -17.15
CA MET A 1 -5.96 -31.28 -17.15
C MET A 1 -6.15 -29.77 -17.08
N PRO A 2 -6.93 -29.15 -17.97
CA PRO A 2 -7.27 -27.73 -17.82
C PRO A 2 -8.07 -27.55 -16.53
N ILE A 3 -7.67 -26.57 -15.72
CA ILE A 3 -8.34 -26.26 -14.46
C ILE A 3 -9.55 -25.42 -14.83
N GLU A 4 -10.76 -25.97 -14.67
CA GLU A 4 -11.97 -25.20 -14.93
C GLU A 4 -12.10 -24.07 -13.91
N PRO A 5 -12.44 -22.84 -14.33
CA PRO A 5 -12.57 -21.72 -13.42
C PRO A 5 -13.74 -21.97 -12.45
N ILE A 6 -13.44 -21.97 -11.16
CA ILE A 6 -14.43 -22.10 -10.10
C ILE A 6 -15.39 -20.91 -10.18
N LYS A 7 -16.68 -21.18 -10.43
CA LYS A 7 -17.71 -20.15 -10.49
C LYS A 7 -18.02 -19.64 -9.08
N ILE A 8 -17.58 -18.42 -8.77
CA ILE A 8 -17.90 -17.77 -7.50
C ILE A 8 -19.38 -17.33 -7.52
N PRO A 9 -20.18 -17.66 -6.50
CA PRO A 9 -21.54 -17.15 -6.38
C PRO A 9 -21.52 -15.63 -6.19
N GLN A 10 -22.25 -14.90 -7.04
CA GLN A 10 -22.29 -13.43 -7.05
C GLN A 10 -23.21 -12.82 -5.96
N ASN A 11 -24.12 -13.61 -5.39
CA ASN A 11 -25.16 -13.12 -4.46
C ASN A 11 -24.75 -13.10 -2.98
N VAL A 12 -23.46 -13.18 -2.65
CA VAL A 12 -23.01 -13.26 -1.24
C VAL A 12 -23.18 -11.95 -0.45
N GLN A 13 -23.34 -10.80 -1.12
CA GLN A 13 -23.52 -9.50 -0.44
C GLN A 13 -24.98 -9.03 -0.29
N VAL A 14 -25.96 -9.81 -0.74
CA VAL A 14 -27.37 -9.40 -0.65
C VAL A 14 -27.90 -9.73 0.74
N GLU A 15 -28.47 -8.75 1.44
CA GLU A 15 -29.12 -8.99 2.73
C GLU A 15 -30.38 -9.84 2.57
N ASP A 16 -30.63 -10.75 3.52
CA ASP A 16 -31.86 -11.54 3.56
C ASP A 16 -33.10 -10.64 3.73
N LYS A 17 -34.00 -10.77 2.76
CA LYS A 17 -35.31 -10.11 2.74
C LYS A 17 -36.35 -11.10 3.24
N LEU A 18 -37.15 -10.69 4.24
CA LEU A 18 -38.18 -11.56 4.83
C LEU A 18 -39.54 -11.34 4.17
N ILE A 19 -39.99 -10.08 4.14
CA ILE A 19 -41.31 -9.69 3.61
C ILE A 19 -41.10 -8.59 2.57
N GLY A 20 -41.20 -8.97 1.30
CA GLY A 20 -41.05 -8.07 0.16
C GLY A 20 -39.73 -7.28 0.19
N PRO A 21 -39.76 -5.93 0.24
CA PRO A 21 -38.55 -5.12 0.26
C PRO A 21 -37.87 -5.04 1.65
N ILE A 22 -38.51 -5.55 2.71
CA ILE A 22 -38.07 -5.38 4.11
C ILE A 22 -37.04 -6.46 4.49
N THR A 23 -35.92 -6.04 5.07
CA THR A 23 -34.85 -6.95 5.51
C THR A 23 -35.15 -7.56 6.88
N LEU A 24 -34.59 -8.73 7.16
CA LEU A 24 -34.75 -9.40 8.46
C LEU A 24 -34.39 -8.49 9.64
N LYS A 25 -33.32 -7.70 9.50
CA LYS A 25 -32.86 -6.75 10.51
C LYS A 25 -33.91 -5.68 10.83
N GLN A 26 -34.57 -5.16 9.80
CA GLN A 26 -35.61 -4.15 9.95
C GLN A 26 -36.83 -4.71 10.70
N VAL A 27 -37.22 -5.94 10.40
CA VAL A 27 -38.33 -6.62 11.11
C VAL A 27 -38.00 -6.80 12.58
N ILE A 28 -36.79 -7.25 12.91
CA ILE A 28 -36.36 -7.44 14.31
C ILE A 28 -36.37 -6.11 15.08
N ILE A 29 -35.84 -5.03 14.48
CA ILE A 29 -35.84 -3.70 15.10
C ILE A 29 -37.27 -3.22 15.36
N CYS A 30 -38.15 -3.31 14.37
CA CYS A 30 -39.56 -2.95 14.51
C CYS A 30 -40.29 -3.80 15.55
N LEU A 31 -39.98 -5.10 15.65
CA LEU A 31 -40.56 -6.00 16.65
C LEU A 31 -40.14 -5.60 18.06
N VAL A 32 -38.87 -5.27 18.28
CA VAL A 32 -38.39 -4.78 19.58
C VAL A 32 -39.07 -3.45 19.94
N GLY A 33 -39.10 -2.49 19.02
CA GLY A 33 -39.73 -1.19 19.27
C GLY A 33 -41.24 -1.25 19.49
N GLY A 34 -41.94 -2.06 18.69
CA GLY A 34 -43.37 -2.32 18.83
C GLY A 34 -43.69 -3.12 20.09
N GLY A 35 -42.85 -4.09 20.44
CA GLY A 35 -42.94 -4.82 21.70
C GLY A 35 -42.79 -3.89 22.91
N THR A 36 -41.78 -3.01 22.90
CA THR A 36 -41.61 -2.00 23.96
C THR A 36 -42.80 -1.04 24.02
N SER A 37 -43.27 -0.55 22.89
CA SER A 37 -44.47 0.31 22.79
C SER A 37 -45.71 -0.37 23.38
N PHE A 38 -45.93 -1.65 23.06
CA PHE A 38 -47.03 -2.45 23.59
C PHE A 38 -46.92 -2.69 25.09
N VAL A 39 -45.71 -2.94 25.62
CA VAL A 39 -45.48 -3.09 27.06
C VAL A 39 -45.82 -1.79 27.79
N ILE A 40 -45.34 -0.64 27.29
CA ILE A 40 -45.65 0.67 27.87
C ILE A 40 -47.16 0.94 27.84
N TRP A 41 -47.83 0.63 26.73
CA TRP A 41 -49.29 0.75 26.63
C TRP A 41 -50.02 -0.10 27.68
N ASN A 42 -49.61 -1.35 27.87
CA ASN A 42 -50.21 -2.24 28.88
C ASN A 42 -50.02 -1.70 30.30
N ILE A 43 -48.86 -1.11 30.60
CA ILE A 43 -48.60 -0.50 31.91
C ILE A 43 -49.55 0.68 32.15
N PHE A 44 -49.71 1.59 31.18
CA PHE A 44 -50.61 2.73 31.34
C PHE A 44 -52.08 2.32 31.45
N GLN A 45 -52.51 1.30 30.70
CA GLN A 45 -53.85 0.73 30.81
C GLN A 45 -54.11 0.18 32.22
N LYS A 46 -53.15 -0.56 32.79
CA LYS A 46 -53.28 -1.07 34.17
C LYS A 46 -53.32 0.02 35.24
N MET A 47 -52.68 1.15 34.99
CA MET A 47 -52.72 2.31 35.89
C MET A 47 -53.97 3.19 35.71
N GLY A 48 -54.84 2.89 34.74
CA GLY A 48 -56.06 3.67 34.47
C GLY A 48 -55.81 4.99 33.72
N TYR A 49 -54.59 5.23 33.23
CA TYR A 49 -54.23 6.44 32.49
C TYR A 49 -54.48 6.25 30.99
N VAL A 50 -55.73 6.40 30.57
CA VAL A 50 -56.14 6.28 29.15
C VAL A 50 -56.44 7.66 28.58
N ASN A 51 -55.40 8.50 28.48
CA ASN A 51 -55.49 9.80 27.82
C ASN A 51 -54.66 9.78 26.52
N ILE A 52 -55.02 10.64 25.57
CA ILE A 52 -54.37 10.81 24.26
C ILE A 52 -52.86 11.05 24.43
N ILE A 53 -52.46 11.80 25.46
CA ILE A 53 -51.06 12.09 25.79
C ILE A 53 -50.27 10.79 26.07
N PHE A 54 -50.84 9.86 26.83
CA PHE A 54 -50.21 8.57 27.15
C PHE A 54 -50.13 7.65 25.93
N LEU A 55 -51.11 7.75 25.02
CA LEU A 55 -51.07 7.03 23.75
C LEU A 55 -49.89 7.52 22.89
N VAL A 56 -49.66 8.83 22.80
CA VAL A 56 -48.52 9.39 22.05
C VAL A 56 -47.19 8.95 22.68
N ILE A 57 -47.08 8.98 24.01
CA ILE A 57 -45.89 8.51 24.73
C ILE A 57 -45.65 7.02 24.48
N ALA A 58 -46.71 6.20 24.53
CA ALA A 58 -46.60 4.77 24.26
C ALA A 58 -46.21 4.49 22.81
N LEU A 59 -46.59 5.33 21.85
CA LEU A 59 -46.25 5.18 20.42
C LEU A 59 -44.84 5.68 20.07
N LEU A 60 -44.26 6.55 20.89
CA LEU A 60 -42.94 7.14 20.67
C LEU A 60 -41.83 6.11 20.38
N PRO A 61 -41.69 5.00 21.14
CA PRO A 61 -40.67 3.99 20.88
C PRO A 61 -40.86 3.27 19.54
N LEU A 62 -42.11 3.09 19.09
CA LEU A 62 -42.41 2.48 17.80
C LEU A 62 -41.92 3.39 16.66
N ILE A 63 -42.22 4.69 16.75
CA ILE A 63 -41.81 5.68 15.74
C ILE A 63 -40.28 5.79 15.68
N VAL A 64 -39.64 5.88 16.85
CA VAL A 64 -38.18 5.91 16.94
C VAL A 64 -37.61 4.63 16.33
N SER A 65 -38.08 3.45 16.73
CA SER A 65 -37.57 2.19 16.19
C SER A 65 -37.77 2.07 14.67
N ALA A 66 -38.92 2.51 14.14
CA ALA A 66 -39.17 2.57 12.71
C ALA A 66 -38.18 3.49 11.99
N ALA A 67 -37.86 4.65 12.57
CA ALA A 67 -36.82 5.53 12.03
C ALA A 67 -35.46 4.82 11.99
N PHE A 68 -35.08 4.10 13.05
CA PHE A 68 -33.84 3.32 13.08
C PHE A 68 -33.78 2.19 12.04
N ALA A 69 -34.93 1.58 11.71
CA ALA A 69 -35.03 0.49 10.73
C ALA A 69 -35.00 1.01 9.28
N PHE A 70 -35.72 2.09 8.97
CA PHE A 70 -35.94 2.52 7.59
C PHE A 70 -35.06 3.70 7.16
N VAL A 71 -34.64 4.56 8.07
CA VAL A 71 -33.78 5.70 7.71
C VAL A 71 -32.38 5.20 7.36
N LYS A 72 -31.97 5.54 6.14
CA LYS A 72 -30.64 5.26 5.62
C LYS A 72 -29.98 6.59 5.26
N VAL A 73 -28.75 6.79 5.73
CA VAL A 73 -27.94 7.96 5.41
C VAL A 73 -26.71 7.46 4.64
N HIS A 74 -26.52 7.93 3.41
CA HIS A 74 -25.44 7.48 2.51
C HIS A 74 -25.35 5.95 2.36
N GLY A 75 -26.49 5.25 2.30
CA GLY A 75 -26.53 3.78 2.15
C GLY A 75 -26.24 2.99 3.43
N LEU A 76 -25.99 3.64 4.56
CA LEU A 76 -25.84 3.01 5.87
C LEU A 76 -27.14 3.15 6.68
N SER A 77 -27.56 2.10 7.38
CA SER A 77 -28.69 2.20 8.30
C SER A 77 -28.35 3.10 9.50
N LEU A 78 -29.34 3.82 10.02
CA LEU A 78 -29.18 4.71 11.18
C LEU A 78 -28.54 3.97 12.38
N LEU A 79 -28.99 2.75 12.66
CA LEU A 79 -28.43 1.90 13.72
C LEU A 79 -26.92 1.69 13.52
N LYS A 80 -26.49 1.36 12.30
CA LYS A 80 -25.07 1.15 11.99
C LYS A 80 -24.26 2.44 12.16
N ILE A 81 -24.82 3.58 11.79
CA ILE A 81 -24.17 4.88 11.97
C ILE A 81 -23.97 5.18 13.45
N ILE A 82 -24.99 4.96 14.28
CA ILE A 82 -24.89 5.18 15.73
C ILE A 82 -23.87 4.26 16.36
N LEU A 83 -23.82 2.99 15.95
CA LEU A 83 -22.81 2.04 16.41
C LEU A 83 -21.40 2.47 16.00
N LEU A 84 -21.22 2.96 14.76
CA LEU A 84 -19.95 3.52 14.29
C LEU A 84 -19.56 4.79 15.05
N VAL A 85 -20.52 5.65 15.40
CA VAL A 85 -20.26 6.85 16.21
C VAL A 85 -19.83 6.45 17.62
N ILE A 86 -20.47 5.46 18.23
CA ILE A 86 -20.08 4.94 19.55
C ILE A 86 -18.68 4.34 19.48
N GLU A 87 -18.40 3.49 18.48
CA GLU A 87 -17.08 2.90 18.23
C GLU A 87 -16.00 3.97 18.05
N LYS A 88 -16.30 5.01 17.26
CA LYS A 88 -15.42 6.15 17.02
C LYS A 88 -15.08 6.89 18.32
N ASN A 89 -16.04 7.04 19.24
CA ASN A 89 -15.79 7.72 20.52
C ASN A 89 -14.92 6.90 21.47
N GLN A 90 -14.99 5.57 21.40
CA GLN A 90 -14.17 4.68 22.23
C GLN A 90 -12.76 4.47 21.66
N LYS A 91 -12.61 4.52 20.33
CA LYS A 91 -11.30 4.34 19.69
C LYS A 91 -10.48 5.64 19.76
N PRO A 92 -9.27 5.62 20.35
CA PRO A 92 -8.41 6.79 20.32
C PRO A 92 -8.00 7.10 18.88
N PHE A 93 -8.18 8.35 18.45
CA PHE A 93 -7.67 8.87 17.16
C PHE A 93 -6.15 9.05 17.20
N LYS A 94 -5.41 7.96 17.45
CA LYS A 94 -3.94 7.99 17.39
C LYS A 94 -3.48 7.17 16.20
N ARG A 95 -3.32 7.87 15.08
CA ARG A 95 -2.55 7.36 13.96
C ARG A 95 -1.07 7.57 14.28
N SER A 96 -0.40 6.54 14.80
CA SER A 96 1.05 6.57 14.90
C SER A 96 1.66 6.20 13.56
N PHE A 97 2.44 7.11 13.01
CA PHE A 97 3.42 6.77 11.98
C PHE A 97 4.74 6.53 12.70
N GLY A 98 5.29 5.34 12.54
CA GLY A 98 6.62 5.00 13.01
C GLY A 98 7.26 4.04 12.02
N PRO A 99 8.60 4.02 11.90
CA PRO A 99 9.26 2.97 11.14
C PRO A 99 8.83 1.63 11.73
N ARG A 100 8.28 0.73 10.90
CA ARG A 100 8.10 -0.66 11.31
C ARG A 100 9.49 -1.16 11.67
N THR A 101 9.76 -1.37 12.95
CA THR A 101 10.91 -2.18 13.36
C THR A 101 10.66 -3.55 12.75
N GLY A 102 11.28 -3.81 11.60
CA GLY A 102 11.15 -5.10 10.92
C GLY A 102 11.57 -6.22 11.86
N ILE A 103 11.17 -7.45 11.53
CA ILE A 103 11.70 -8.63 12.19
C ILE A 103 13.23 -8.57 12.03
N SER A 104 13.96 -8.52 13.14
CA SER A 104 15.42 -8.66 13.13
C SER A 104 15.75 -10.12 12.81
N ILE A 105 15.75 -10.46 11.53
CA ILE A 105 16.15 -11.79 11.07
C ILE A 105 17.67 -11.86 11.32
N ASN A 106 18.07 -12.54 12.39
CA ASN A 106 19.47 -12.89 12.59
C ASN A 106 19.78 -14.02 11.60
N ILE A 107 20.19 -13.65 10.38
CA ILE A 107 20.58 -14.63 9.36
C ILE A 107 21.91 -15.23 9.82
N LYS A 108 21.83 -16.30 10.62
CA LYS A 108 22.97 -17.17 10.86
C LYS A 108 23.20 -17.96 9.57
N THR A 109 23.97 -17.39 8.65
CA THR A 109 24.52 -18.16 7.54
C THR A 109 25.54 -19.13 8.13
N TYR A 110 25.11 -20.36 8.39
CA TYR A 110 26.04 -21.46 8.58
C TYR A 110 26.65 -21.75 7.21
N PHE A 111 27.83 -21.19 6.94
CA PHE A 111 28.64 -21.66 5.82
C PHE A 111 29.00 -23.11 6.15
N HIS A 112 28.33 -24.04 5.46
CA HIS A 112 28.78 -25.42 5.45
C HIS A 112 30.06 -25.42 4.61
N THR A 113 31.21 -25.30 5.28
CA THR A 113 32.48 -25.69 4.66
C THR A 113 32.31 -27.16 4.34
N GLN A 114 31.98 -27.44 3.08
CA GLN A 114 32.20 -28.76 2.53
C GLN A 114 33.69 -28.97 2.64
N ASP A 115 34.11 -29.78 3.62
CA ASP A 115 35.44 -30.35 3.62
C ASP A 115 35.53 -31.17 2.33
N TYR A 116 36.05 -30.54 1.28
CA TYR A 116 36.41 -31.23 0.07
C TYR A 116 37.49 -32.22 0.51
N ASP A 117 37.10 -33.48 0.58
CA ASP A 117 38.03 -34.57 0.82
C ASP A 117 39.15 -34.43 -0.22
N LYS A 118 40.36 -34.09 0.25
CA LYS A 118 41.59 -34.05 -0.57
C LYS A 118 42.00 -35.50 -0.87
N THR A 119 41.10 -36.24 -1.50
CA THR A 119 41.33 -37.59 -1.98
C THR A 119 40.91 -37.64 -3.44
N SER A 120 41.67 -36.93 -4.29
CA SER A 120 41.97 -37.45 -5.62
C SER A 120 43.39 -37.05 -5.99
N THR A 121 44.24 -38.07 -5.94
CA THR A 121 45.58 -38.11 -6.50
C THR A 121 45.52 -37.58 -7.93
N THR A 122 46.01 -36.36 -8.17
CA THR A 122 46.32 -35.92 -9.53
C THR A 122 47.61 -36.64 -9.94
N SER A 123 47.45 -37.83 -10.51
CA SER A 123 48.48 -38.44 -11.35
C SER A 123 48.89 -37.42 -12.41
N GLY A 124 50.19 -37.11 -12.46
CA GLY A 124 50.78 -36.10 -13.35
C GLY A 124 50.64 -36.45 -14.83
N VAL A 125 49.47 -36.18 -15.42
CA VAL A 125 49.18 -36.37 -16.85
C VAL A 125 48.55 -35.11 -17.48
N GLY A 126 48.30 -34.06 -16.69
CA GLY A 126 47.65 -32.83 -17.16
C GLY A 126 48.62 -31.72 -17.57
N VAL A 127 49.74 -31.56 -16.85
CA VAL A 127 50.62 -30.38 -16.97
C VAL A 127 51.23 -30.28 -18.36
N ASP A 128 51.76 -31.38 -18.89
CA ASP A 128 52.37 -31.41 -20.22
C ASP A 128 51.38 -31.09 -21.36
N LYS A 129 50.08 -31.39 -21.17
CA LYS A 129 49.04 -31.08 -22.16
C LYS A 129 48.63 -29.62 -22.08
N PHE A 130 48.56 -29.06 -20.87
CA PHE A 130 48.33 -27.65 -20.66
C PHE A 130 49.48 -26.80 -21.20
N GLU A 131 50.73 -27.23 -21.02
CA GLU A 131 51.90 -26.54 -21.54
C GLU A 131 51.95 -26.57 -23.08
N LYS A 132 51.60 -27.71 -23.70
CA LYS A 132 51.44 -27.82 -25.17
C LYS A 132 50.29 -26.98 -25.72
N LEU A 133 49.19 -26.85 -24.99
CA LEU A 133 48.07 -26.00 -25.40
C LEU A 133 48.41 -24.53 -25.23
N SER A 134 49.16 -24.17 -24.18
CA SER A 134 49.68 -22.81 -23.99
C SER A 134 50.65 -22.45 -25.12
N SER A 135 51.57 -23.36 -25.47
CA SER A 135 52.53 -23.11 -26.55
C SER A 135 51.86 -22.98 -27.92
N LEU A 136 50.82 -23.78 -28.21
CA LEU A 136 50.04 -23.65 -29.45
C LEU A 136 49.20 -22.38 -29.51
N LEU A 137 48.83 -21.81 -28.37
CA LEU A 137 48.11 -20.55 -28.29
C LEU A 137 49.06 -19.34 -28.43
N ASP A 138 50.26 -19.45 -27.87
CA ASP A 138 51.33 -18.45 -28.01
C ASP A 138 52.00 -18.46 -29.39
N GLU A 139 51.96 -19.58 -30.12
CA GLU A 139 52.37 -19.71 -31.52
C GLU A 139 51.35 -19.07 -32.50
N GLY A 140 50.81 -17.91 -32.10
CA GLY A 140 49.81 -17.14 -32.83
C GLY A 140 50.06 -17.12 -34.34
N ASN A 141 49.00 -17.46 -35.09
CA ASN A 141 48.86 -17.51 -36.55
C ASN A 141 50.01 -16.85 -37.35
N PRO A 142 50.92 -17.62 -37.98
CA PRO A 142 51.92 -17.08 -38.89
C PRO A 142 51.28 -16.84 -40.26
N LEU A 143 50.28 -15.96 -40.32
CA LEU A 143 49.74 -15.43 -41.57
C LEU A 143 49.51 -13.95 -41.36
N ASP A 144 50.60 -13.19 -41.29
CA ASP A 144 50.64 -11.78 -41.66
C ASP A 144 52.10 -11.34 -41.84
N GLU A 145 52.78 -11.95 -42.82
CA GLU A 145 53.92 -11.30 -43.46
C GLU A 145 53.79 -11.36 -44.99
N LYS A 146 53.70 -10.15 -45.56
CA LYS A 146 53.81 -9.73 -46.98
C LYS A 146 52.54 -9.70 -47.84
N GLN A 147 51.99 -8.49 -47.92
CA GLN A 147 51.84 -7.69 -49.16
C GLN A 147 51.50 -6.26 -48.69
N ASP A 148 52.44 -5.33 -48.71
CA ASP A 148 52.92 -4.55 -49.85
C ASP A 148 52.44 -3.09 -49.71
N SER A 149 53.39 -2.24 -50.03
CA SER A 149 53.40 -0.79 -49.92
C SER A 149 52.41 -0.08 -50.85
N ALA A 150 52.06 1.13 -50.41
CA ALA A 150 51.50 2.25 -51.18
C ALA A 150 50.00 2.20 -51.51
N LYS A 151 49.21 3.01 -50.78
CA LYS A 151 48.56 4.20 -51.36
C LYS A 151 47.93 5.10 -50.29
N ASP A 152 48.20 6.38 -50.51
CA ASP A 152 47.51 7.59 -50.07
C ASP A 152 45.97 7.47 -50.08
N GLY A 153 45.31 8.14 -49.14
CA GLY A 153 43.85 8.27 -49.13
C GLY A 153 43.25 8.36 -47.73
N SER A 154 42.82 9.56 -47.37
CA SER A 154 41.90 9.84 -46.28
C SER A 154 40.58 9.06 -46.40
N ASP A 155 39.86 9.02 -45.28
CA ASP A 155 38.42 8.80 -45.14
C ASP A 155 37.93 7.36 -44.87
N GLY A 156 37.24 7.21 -43.73
CA GLY A 156 36.38 6.04 -43.48
C GLY A 156 36.39 5.48 -42.05
N ALA A 157 36.34 6.30 -41.01
CA ALA A 157 35.89 5.80 -39.71
C ALA A 157 34.44 5.27 -39.84
N PRO A 158 34.08 4.08 -39.33
CA PRO A 158 32.73 3.57 -39.45
C PRO A 158 31.76 4.54 -38.76
N ALA A 159 30.77 5.03 -39.52
CA ALA A 159 29.79 5.98 -39.03
C ALA A 159 29.13 5.44 -37.77
N LYS A 160 29.16 6.23 -36.68
CA LYS A 160 28.40 5.93 -35.47
C LYS A 160 26.92 5.76 -35.88
N PRO A 161 26.21 4.75 -35.34
CA PRO A 161 24.87 4.37 -35.81
C PRO A 161 23.77 5.41 -35.52
N VAL A 162 24.10 6.58 -34.97
CA VAL A 162 23.14 7.62 -34.62
C VAL A 162 23.66 8.97 -35.13
N ASP A 163 22.85 9.61 -35.97
CA ASP A 163 23.08 10.93 -36.53
C ASP A 163 22.71 11.99 -35.48
N PRO A 164 23.67 12.72 -34.89
CA PRO A 164 23.42 13.65 -33.78
C PRO A 164 22.57 14.86 -34.21
N SER A 165 22.47 15.12 -35.51
CA SER A 165 21.65 16.17 -36.10
C SER A 165 20.14 15.92 -35.98
N LYS A 166 19.72 14.68 -35.70
CA LYS A 166 18.31 14.29 -35.50
C LYS A 166 17.85 14.33 -34.04
N VAL A 167 18.74 14.63 -33.10
CA VAL A 167 18.38 14.80 -31.69
C VAL A 167 18.19 16.29 -31.43
N SER A 168 16.98 16.78 -31.71
CA SER A 168 16.55 18.10 -31.25
C SER A 168 16.10 17.98 -29.80
N VAL A 169 16.87 18.57 -28.88
CA VAL A 169 16.42 18.82 -27.51
C VAL A 169 15.61 20.11 -27.58
N ASP A 170 14.30 20.04 -27.41
CA ASP A 170 13.47 21.23 -27.25
C ASP A 170 13.96 22.00 -26.02
N GLN A 171 14.60 23.15 -26.24
CA GLN A 171 14.88 24.11 -25.19
C GLN A 171 13.56 24.77 -24.80
N PRO A 172 13.13 24.71 -23.53
CA PRO A 172 11.96 25.46 -23.09
C PRO A 172 12.26 26.95 -23.20
N GLU A 173 11.60 27.63 -24.14
CA GLU A 173 11.50 29.09 -24.13
C GLU A 173 10.69 29.51 -22.89
N GLY A 174 11.37 30.17 -21.95
CA GLY A 174 10.76 30.76 -20.75
C GLY A 174 11.63 30.56 -19.52
N ASP A 175 11.79 31.62 -18.72
CA ASP A 175 12.59 31.70 -17.48
C ASP A 175 12.07 30.83 -16.32
N HIS A 176 11.78 29.55 -16.58
CA HIS A 176 11.32 28.59 -15.59
C HIS A 176 12.23 27.36 -15.61
N LYS A 177 13.25 27.41 -14.75
CA LYS A 177 14.01 26.21 -14.37
C LYS A 177 13.03 25.17 -13.80
N PRO A 178 12.98 23.94 -14.33
CA PRO A 178 12.15 22.91 -13.75
C PRO A 178 12.74 22.52 -12.39
N THR A 179 12.04 22.89 -11.31
CA THR A 179 12.38 22.46 -9.96
C THR A 179 11.88 21.02 -9.84
N VAL A 180 12.81 20.07 -9.87
CA VAL A 180 12.53 18.70 -9.44
C VAL A 180 12.27 18.78 -7.94
N ASP A 181 11.08 18.34 -7.54
CA ASP A 181 10.47 18.51 -6.22
C ASP A 181 9.93 19.93 -5.95
N GLY A 182 8.60 20.06 -6.00
CA GLY A 182 7.84 21.30 -5.89
C GLY A 182 7.95 22.03 -4.56
N VAL A 183 9.14 22.52 -4.23
CA VAL A 183 9.41 23.44 -3.12
C VAL A 183 9.83 24.77 -3.73
N LYS A 184 8.90 25.74 -3.69
CA LYS A 184 9.18 27.13 -4.07
C LYS A 184 10.03 27.79 -2.97
N PRO A 185 11.22 28.34 -3.26
CA PRO A 185 11.92 29.19 -2.30
C PRO A 185 11.12 30.48 -2.06
N PRO A 186 10.96 30.95 -0.81
CA PRO A 186 10.39 32.26 -0.56
C PRO A 186 11.39 33.35 -0.99
N ASP A 187 10.96 34.21 -1.92
CA ASP A 187 11.69 35.42 -2.31
C ASP A 187 11.86 36.34 -1.09
N GLY A 188 13.10 36.71 -0.79
CA GLY A 188 13.44 37.54 0.35
C GLY A 188 13.18 39.02 0.11
N SER A 189 12.69 39.71 1.14
CA SER A 189 13.28 40.95 1.69
C SER A 189 12.73 41.20 3.10
N PRO A 190 13.48 41.91 3.98
CA PRO A 190 13.42 41.72 5.41
C PRO A 190 12.42 42.68 6.08
N GLU A 191 11.58 42.16 6.97
CA GLU A 191 10.95 42.95 8.02
C GLU A 191 11.26 42.30 9.37
N THR A 192 11.97 43.09 10.16
CA THR A 192 12.18 42.96 11.60
C THR A 192 10.85 42.69 12.28
N THR A 193 10.77 41.73 13.22
CA THR A 193 10.13 41.85 14.55
C THR A 193 10.07 40.47 15.23
N GLU A 194 10.69 40.42 16.43
CA GLU A 194 10.44 39.54 17.58
C GLU A 194 10.74 38.02 17.49
N SER A 195 11.87 37.70 18.12
CA SER A 195 12.25 36.40 18.65
C SER A 195 11.27 35.92 19.74
N SER A 196 10.51 34.86 19.46
CA SER A 196 9.94 33.99 20.49
C SER A 196 10.61 32.62 20.46
N GLU A 197 11.49 32.46 21.44
CA GLU A 197 12.12 31.27 22.02
C GLU A 197 11.36 29.93 21.80
N VAL A 198 11.90 29.04 20.96
CA VAL A 198 11.61 27.58 21.01
C VAL A 198 12.90 26.82 20.72
N VAL A 199 13.80 26.78 21.70
CA VAL A 199 14.88 25.80 21.74
C VAL A 199 14.29 24.51 22.33
N ARG A 200 14.01 23.52 21.49
CA ARG A 200 13.65 22.18 21.96
C ARG A 200 14.92 21.42 22.30
N ASP A 201 15.11 21.31 23.61
CA ASP A 201 16.07 20.48 24.32
C ASP A 201 16.06 19.04 23.77
N ILE A 202 17.20 18.60 23.24
CA ILE A 202 17.49 17.24 22.81
C ILE A 202 18.47 16.63 23.82
N SER A 203 17.97 16.21 24.97
CA SER A 203 18.74 15.39 25.90
C SER A 203 18.07 14.03 26.13
N SER A 204 18.85 12.97 25.90
CA SER A 204 18.50 11.57 26.08
C SER A 204 18.33 11.24 27.58
N PRO A 205 17.39 10.37 27.98
CA PRO A 205 17.24 10.03 29.39
C PRO A 205 18.43 9.18 29.86
N SER A 206 19.20 9.71 30.82
CA SER A 206 20.18 8.94 31.57
C SER A 206 19.47 7.93 32.47
N LYS A 207 19.86 6.65 32.35
CA LYS A 207 19.41 5.55 33.21
C LYS A 207 19.63 5.86 34.69
N GLN A 208 18.58 5.63 35.50
CA GLN A 208 18.67 5.03 36.83
C GLN A 208 17.67 3.89 36.91
#